data_AF-A0A954ZB00-F1
#
_entry.id   AF-A0A954ZB00-F1
#
_cell.length_a   1.000
_cell.length_b   1.000
_cell.length_c   1.000
_cell.angle_alpha   90.00
_cell.angle_beta   90.00
_cell.angle_gamma   90.00
#
_symmetry.space_group_name_H-M   'P 1'
#
loop_
_entity.id
_entity.type
_entity.pdbx_description
1 polymer ?
#
loop_
_entity_poly.entity_id
_entity_poly.type
_entity_poly.pdbx_seq_one_letter_code
_entity_poly.pdbx_strand_id
1 'polypeptide(L)'
;CLLTGSGMAFPWSLLQQVPHPDADIVEDMSYAADLALAGYPPLPCMEARVHSALPTQKASFVSQRKRWEHGHLATIASQAPKLLWGLLRRPRLATLALLLETAVPPLSLLLVGLAALSLAGAAASWALASWAPIAVLGTTATVAGIGLALAWQRFGQQALPPRRLREIPRYVAAKLPLYGSFVTAREQQWVRTERSSQAGEPLQGPHVPQTSPERTEKTVR
;
A
#
# COMPACT_ATOMS: atom_id res chain seq x y z
N CYS A 1 8.77 -6.02 5.95
CA CYS A 1 7.50 -5.88 5.23
C CYS A 1 6.91 -4.51 5.48
N LEU A 2 6.15 -3.99 4.53
CA LEU A 2 5.33 -2.80 4.75
C LEU A 2 4.19 -3.08 5.73
N LEU A 3 3.79 -2.04 6.46
CA LEU A 3 2.55 -1.98 7.21
C LEU A 3 1.47 -1.38 6.29
N THR A 4 0.27 -1.98 6.27
CA THR A 4 -0.78 -1.67 5.27
C THR A 4 -2.14 -1.38 5.91
N GLY A 5 -2.14 -0.72 7.07
CA GLY A 5 -3.33 -0.11 7.69
C GLY A 5 -4.31 -1.05 8.37
N SER A 6 -4.12 -2.37 8.29
CA SER A 6 -4.93 -3.36 9.01
C SER A 6 -4.17 -4.67 9.23
N GLY A 7 -4.59 -5.47 10.22
CA GLY A 7 -3.96 -6.76 10.51
C GLY A 7 -2.55 -6.67 11.09
N MET A 8 -2.28 -5.63 11.88
CA MET A 8 -0.97 -5.36 12.48
C MET A 8 -1.06 -5.52 14.00
N ALA A 9 0.00 -6.05 14.61
CA ALA A 9 0.11 -6.22 16.05
C ALA A 9 1.45 -5.67 16.53
N PHE A 10 1.43 -4.96 17.66
CA PHE A 10 2.59 -4.31 18.23
C PHE A 10 2.69 -4.63 19.72
N PRO A 11 3.88 -5.02 20.24
CA PRO A 11 4.11 -5.07 21.66
C PRO A 11 3.92 -3.68 22.27
N TRP A 12 3.25 -3.60 23.42
CA TRP A 12 3.02 -2.32 24.10
C TRP A 12 4.33 -1.57 24.41
N SER A 13 5.35 -2.32 24.84
CA SER A 13 6.69 -1.77 25.11
C SER A 13 7.36 -1.16 23.88
N LEU A 14 7.02 -1.62 22.68
CA LEU A 14 7.55 -1.06 21.43
C LEU A 14 6.87 0.26 21.08
N LEU A 15 5.55 0.35 21.25
CA LEU A 15 4.78 1.58 21.00
C LEU A 15 5.24 2.74 21.89
N GLN A 16 5.72 2.44 23.10
CA GLN A 16 6.30 3.45 24.00
C GLN A 16 7.68 3.96 23.54
N GLN A 17 8.47 3.10 22.86
CA GLN A 17 9.81 3.44 22.40
C GLN A 17 9.81 4.16 21.06
N VAL A 18 8.92 3.76 20.16
CA VAL A 18 8.76 4.34 18.83
C VAL A 18 7.32 4.83 18.72
N PRO A 19 7.05 6.11 19.05
CA PRO A 19 5.71 6.67 18.97
C PRO A 19 5.16 6.58 17.54
N HIS A 20 3.88 6.25 17.43
CA HIS A 20 3.21 6.24 16.12
C HIS A 20 3.07 7.68 15.61
N PRO A 21 3.39 7.95 14.33
CA PRO A 21 3.23 9.28 13.76
C PRO A 21 1.75 9.70 13.74
N ASP A 22 1.49 10.99 13.98
CA ASP A 22 0.15 11.56 13.91
C ASP A 22 -0.38 11.59 12.46
N ALA A 23 -1.71 11.59 12.35
CA ALA A 23 -2.55 11.55 11.13
C ALA A 23 -1.86 11.99 9.82
N ASP A 24 -1.22 11.03 9.15
CA ASP A 24 -0.78 11.12 7.75
C ASP A 24 -1.58 10.09 6.94
N ILE A 25 -1.84 10.36 5.66
CA ILE A 25 -2.50 9.40 4.76
C ILE A 25 -1.73 8.06 4.69
N VAL A 26 -0.45 8.10 5.05
CA VAL A 26 0.52 6.99 5.01
C VAL A 26 1.18 6.75 6.35
N GLU A 27 0.45 6.99 7.44
CA GLU A 27 0.90 6.75 8.82
C GLU A 27 1.46 5.33 9.00
N ASP A 28 0.83 4.32 8.40
CA ASP A 28 1.22 2.92 8.46
C ASP A 28 2.57 2.65 7.80
N MET A 29 2.74 3.02 6.54
CA MET A 29 3.96 2.81 5.79
C MET A 29 5.13 3.63 6.36
N SER A 30 4.84 4.84 6.85
CA SER A 30 5.83 5.68 7.52
C SER A 30 6.29 5.04 8.83
N TYR A 31 5.36 4.53 9.63
CA TYR A 31 5.68 3.85 10.87
C TYR A 31 6.49 2.57 10.64
N ALA A 32 6.24 1.84 9.55
CA ALA A 32 7.06 0.69 9.16
C ALA A 32 8.53 1.07 8.96
N ALA A 33 8.78 2.23 8.32
CA ALA A 33 10.12 2.75 8.11
C ALA A 33 10.79 3.14 9.44
N ASP A 34 10.08 3.86 10.31
CA ASP A 34 10.59 4.29 11.61
C ASP A 34 10.95 3.10 12.51
N LEU A 35 10.09 2.08 12.54
CA LEU A 35 10.33 0.81 13.23
C LEU A 35 11.58 0.09 12.71
N ALA A 36 11.72 -0.04 11.39
CA ALA A 36 12.89 -0.68 10.79
C ALA A 36 14.20 0.08 11.08
N LEU A 37 14.15 1.42 11.08
CA LEU A 37 15.28 2.27 11.44
C LEU A 37 15.64 2.15 12.93
N ALA A 38 14.64 2.06 13.81
CA ALA A 38 14.82 1.80 15.23
C ALA A 38 15.39 0.39 15.53
N GLY A 39 15.26 -0.55 14.60
CA GLY A 39 15.77 -1.92 14.73
C GLY A 39 14.70 -2.95 15.07
N TYR A 40 13.42 -2.58 14.91
CA TYR A 40 12.26 -3.43 15.14
C TYR A 40 11.47 -3.61 13.84
N PRO A 41 12.06 -4.19 12.77
CA PRO A 41 11.39 -4.28 11.47
C PRO A 41 10.12 -5.14 11.56
N PRO A 42 9.01 -4.72 10.92
CA PRO A 42 7.80 -5.53 10.85
C PRO A 42 8.05 -6.87 10.14
N LEU A 43 7.54 -7.94 10.75
CA LEU A 43 7.61 -9.31 10.21
C LEU A 43 6.22 -9.76 9.74
N PRO A 44 6.13 -10.49 8.63
CA PRO A 44 4.87 -11.04 8.16
C PRO A 44 4.46 -12.25 9.03
N CYS A 45 3.17 -12.37 9.32
CA CYS A 45 2.57 -13.54 9.96
C CYS A 45 1.57 -14.15 8.96
N MET A 46 1.89 -15.32 8.41
CA MET A 46 1.12 -15.92 7.30
C MET A 46 -0.06 -16.76 7.83
N GLU A 47 -0.07 -17.04 9.12
CA GLU A 47 -1.09 -17.78 9.86
C GLU A 47 -2.28 -16.89 10.21
N ALA A 48 -2.04 -15.58 10.39
CA ALA A 48 -3.08 -14.61 10.69
C ALA A 48 -3.74 -14.10 9.41
N ARG A 49 -5.09 -14.07 9.39
CA ARG A 49 -5.87 -13.53 8.28
C ARG A 49 -6.91 -12.55 8.79
N VAL A 50 -6.92 -11.35 8.20
CA VAL A 50 -7.93 -10.32 8.46
C VAL A 50 -8.75 -10.10 7.19
N HIS A 51 -10.07 -10.08 7.33
CA HIS A 51 -11.00 -9.84 6.23
C HIS A 51 -11.59 -8.43 6.34
N SER A 52 -11.47 -7.65 5.27
CA SER A 52 -12.04 -6.30 5.19
C SER A 52 -13.00 -6.20 3.99
N ALA A 53 -14.18 -5.62 4.21
CA ALA A 53 -15.12 -5.34 3.12
C ALA A 53 -14.61 -4.19 2.23
N LEU A 54 -14.72 -4.37 0.91
CA LEU A 54 -14.45 -3.32 -0.06
C LEU A 54 -15.65 -2.36 -0.22
N PRO A 55 -15.44 -1.10 -0.62
CA PRO A 55 -16.54 -0.18 -0.91
C PRO A 55 -17.39 -0.71 -2.06
N THR A 56 -18.71 -0.66 -1.90
CA THR A 56 -19.68 -1.10 -2.91
C THR A 56 -19.93 -0.05 -3.99
N GLN A 57 -19.69 1.23 -3.69
CA GLN A 57 -19.90 2.34 -4.61
C GLN A 57 -18.64 2.65 -5.45
N LYS A 58 -18.85 2.86 -6.75
CA LYS A 58 -17.78 3.16 -7.72
C LYS A 58 -17.02 4.45 -7.39
N ALA A 59 -17.72 5.49 -6.95
CA ALA A 59 -17.11 6.77 -6.57
C ALA A 59 -16.16 6.61 -5.37
N SER A 60 -16.61 5.90 -4.34
CA SER A 60 -15.83 5.58 -3.13
C SER A 60 -14.59 4.74 -3.46
N PHE A 61 -14.68 3.80 -4.40
CA PHE A 61 -13.54 3.02 -4.88
C PHE A 61 -12.49 3.90 -5.59
N VAL A 62 -12.90 4.82 -6.47
CA VAL A 62 -11.99 5.72 -7.17
C VAL A 62 -11.27 6.66 -6.20
N SER A 63 -12.01 7.24 -5.25
CA SER A 63 -11.42 8.09 -4.19
C SER A 63 -10.42 7.33 -3.31
N GLN A 64 -10.77 6.11 -2.88
CA GLN A 64 -9.86 5.25 -2.11
C GLN A 64 -8.61 4.88 -2.90
N ARG A 65 -8.76 4.51 -4.17
CA ARG A 65 -7.62 4.18 -5.05
C ARG A 65 -6.68 5.36 -5.22
N LYS A 66 -7.22 6.56 -5.45
CA LYS A 66 -6.43 7.80 -5.58
C LYS A 66 -5.61 8.05 -4.31
N ARG A 67 -6.22 7.91 -3.12
CA ARG A 67 -5.50 8.06 -1.85
C ARG A 67 -4.38 7.03 -1.69
N TRP A 68 -4.62 5.76 -2.02
CA TRP A 68 -3.58 4.74 -1.92
C TRP A 68 -2.41 5.00 -2.86
N GLU A 69 -2.67 5.42 -4.09
CA GLU A 69 -1.61 5.70 -5.05
C GLU A 69 -0.84 6.97 -4.71
N HIS A 70 -1.54 8.04 -4.32
CA HIS A 70 -0.90 9.28 -3.87
C HIS A 70 -0.13 9.06 -2.57
N GLY A 71 -0.65 8.26 -1.65
CA GLY A 71 0.04 7.84 -0.44
C GLY A 71 1.31 7.05 -0.73
N HIS A 72 1.24 6.04 -1.60
CA HIS A 72 2.45 5.28 -1.96
C HIS A 72 3.56 6.17 -2.54
N LEU A 73 3.20 7.10 -3.44
CA LEU A 73 4.16 8.07 -4.00
C LEU A 73 4.72 9.03 -2.95
N ALA A 74 3.87 9.51 -2.04
CA ALA A 74 4.29 10.31 -0.90
C ALA A 74 5.31 9.58 -0.03
N THR A 75 5.05 8.30 0.26
CA THR A 75 5.90 7.43 1.06
C THR A 75 7.25 7.20 0.38
N ILE A 76 7.26 6.94 -0.93
CA ILE A 76 8.51 6.84 -1.70
C ILE A 76 9.32 8.13 -1.53
N ALA A 77 8.70 9.29 -1.73
CA ALA A 77 9.39 10.57 -1.68
C ALA A 77 9.91 10.93 -0.29
N SER A 78 9.17 10.61 0.79
CA SER A 78 9.53 10.99 2.15
C SER A 78 10.34 9.94 2.91
N GLN A 79 10.08 8.65 2.69
CA GLN A 79 10.65 7.55 3.48
C GLN A 79 11.79 6.82 2.78
N ALA A 80 11.80 6.69 1.45
CA ALA A 80 12.90 6.02 0.75
C ALA A 80 14.27 6.70 0.98
N PRO A 81 14.39 8.05 0.96
CA PRO A 81 15.65 8.72 1.28
C PRO A 81 16.09 8.49 2.73
N LYS A 82 15.15 8.48 3.69
CA LYS A 82 15.45 8.21 5.10
C LYS A 82 15.94 6.78 5.32
N LEU A 83 15.28 5.80 4.68
CA LEU A 83 15.68 4.41 4.73
C LEU A 83 17.05 4.19 4.09
N LEU A 84 17.32 4.84 2.96
CA LEU A 84 18.64 4.81 2.33
C LEU A 84 19.71 5.41 3.25
N TRP A 85 19.45 6.57 3.84
CA TRP A 85 20.37 7.20 4.78
C TRP A 85 20.62 6.35 6.04
N GLY A 86 19.56 5.76 6.58
CA GLY A 86 19.65 4.81 7.69
C GLY A 86 20.47 3.58 7.34
N LEU A 87 20.29 3.02 6.15
CA LEU A 87 21.06 1.89 5.64
C LEU A 87 22.55 2.23 5.51
N LEU A 88 22.88 3.42 5.00
CA LEU A 88 24.27 3.89 4.89
C LEU A 88 24.94 4.07 6.25
N ARG A 89 24.20 4.54 7.27
CA ARG A 89 24.72 4.71 8.64
C ARG A 89 24.86 3.39 9.40
N ARG A 90 23.87 2.51 9.26
CA ARG A 90 23.81 1.21 9.95
C ARG A 90 23.23 0.17 9.00
N PRO A 91 24.07 -0.57 8.26
CA PRO A 91 23.59 -1.51 7.26
C PRO A 91 22.87 -2.68 7.95
N ARG A 92 21.57 -2.78 7.69
CA ARG A 92 20.71 -3.88 8.15
C ARG A 92 19.94 -4.44 6.96
N LEU A 93 19.93 -5.76 6.81
CA LEU A 93 19.20 -6.43 5.73
C LEU A 93 17.71 -6.11 5.75
N ALA A 94 17.11 -5.99 6.94
CA ALA A 94 15.70 -5.63 7.07
C ALA A 94 15.39 -4.21 6.56
N THR A 95 16.28 -3.25 6.80
CA THR A 95 16.15 -1.87 6.27
C THR A 95 16.32 -1.84 4.76
N LEU A 96 17.27 -2.62 4.21
CA LEU A 96 17.44 -2.77 2.76
C LEU A 96 16.19 -3.39 2.12
N ALA A 97 15.66 -4.47 2.69
CA ALA A 97 14.45 -5.12 2.19
C ALA A 97 13.26 -4.15 2.17
N LEU A 98 13.06 -3.38 3.25
CA LEU A 98 11.99 -2.39 3.33
C LEU A 98 12.21 -1.22 2.37
N LEU A 99 13.45 -0.78 2.16
CA LEU A 99 13.79 0.23 1.16
C LEU A 99 13.40 -0.23 -0.24
N LEU A 100 13.80 -1.45 -0.62
CA LEU A 100 13.50 -2.03 -1.93
C LEU A 100 11.99 -2.21 -2.12
N GLU A 101 11.27 -2.66 -1.09
CA GLU A 101 9.81 -2.82 -1.12
C GLU A 101 9.10 -1.46 -1.26
N THR A 102 9.53 -0.45 -0.51
CA THR A 102 8.95 0.90 -0.55
C THR A 102 9.24 1.60 -1.86
N ALA A 103 10.47 1.48 -2.39
CA ALA A 103 10.95 2.25 -3.53
C ALA A 103 10.33 1.83 -4.88
N VAL A 104 9.65 0.69 -4.95
CA VAL A 104 8.99 0.24 -6.19
C VAL A 104 7.73 1.07 -6.41
N PRO A 105 7.63 1.89 -7.49
CA PRO A 105 6.44 2.68 -7.76
C PRO A 105 5.26 1.79 -8.17
N PRO A 106 4.03 2.32 -8.19
CA PRO A 106 2.86 1.57 -8.66
C PRO A 106 3.12 1.02 -10.07
N LEU A 107 2.76 -0.25 -10.31
CA LEU A 107 3.15 -0.98 -11.53
C LEU A 107 2.87 -0.21 -12.84
N SER A 108 1.71 0.45 -12.94
CA SER A 108 1.37 1.29 -14.10
C SER A 108 2.35 2.45 -14.30
N LEU A 109 2.78 3.11 -13.23
CA LEU A 109 3.79 4.17 -13.28
C LEU A 109 5.17 3.61 -13.64
N LEU A 110 5.53 2.45 -13.08
CA LEU A 110 6.79 1.75 -13.41
C LEU A 110 6.88 1.46 -14.92
N LEU A 111 5.82 0.88 -15.49
CA LEU A 111 5.79 0.51 -16.91
C LEU A 111 5.83 1.73 -17.84
N VAL A 112 5.06 2.78 -17.51
CA VAL A 112 5.06 4.03 -18.29
C VAL A 112 6.42 4.73 -18.22
N GLY A 113 7.00 4.82 -17.01
CA GLY A 113 8.32 5.40 -16.81
C GLY A 113 9.40 4.64 -17.56
N LEU A 114 9.37 3.30 -17.50
CA LEU A 114 10.33 2.46 -18.22
C LEU A 114 10.18 2.59 -19.74
N ALA A 115 8.95 2.67 -20.26
CA ALA A 115 8.71 2.92 -21.68
C ALA A 115 9.22 4.29 -22.13
N ALA A 116 8.95 5.35 -21.35
CA ALA A 116 9.43 6.70 -21.63
C ALA A 116 10.96 6.77 -21.60
N LEU A 117 11.59 6.17 -20.59
CA LEU A 117 13.05 6.08 -20.49
C LEU A 117 13.64 5.27 -21.64
N SER A 118 13.00 4.18 -22.05
CA SER A 118 13.45 3.37 -23.20
C SER A 118 13.42 4.16 -24.51
N LEU A 119 12.38 4.97 -24.74
CA LEU A 119 12.30 5.87 -25.90
C LEU A 119 13.40 6.94 -25.86
N ALA A 120 13.61 7.57 -24.70
CA ALA A 120 14.70 8.52 -24.51
C ALA A 120 16.08 7.86 -24.68
N GLY A 121 16.24 6.62 -24.21
CA GLY A 121 17.44 5.82 -24.37
C GLY A 121 17.73 5.48 -25.82
N ALA A 122 16.69 5.20 -26.63
CA ALA A 122 16.84 5.00 -28.07
C ALA A 122 17.32 6.29 -28.76
N ALA A 123 16.74 7.44 -28.42
CA ALA A 123 17.17 8.74 -28.94
C ALA A 123 18.62 9.08 -28.52
N ALA A 124 18.97 8.83 -27.26
CA ALA A 124 20.34 9.02 -26.74
C ALA A 124 21.34 8.07 -27.43
N SER A 125 20.93 6.84 -27.72
CA SER A 125 21.77 5.86 -28.42
C SER A 125 22.11 6.33 -29.83
N TRP A 126 21.12 6.91 -30.52
CA TRP A 126 21.31 7.52 -31.83
C TRP A 126 22.22 8.75 -31.76
N ALA A 127 21.96 9.68 -30.84
CA ALA A 127 22.73 10.92 -30.70
C ALA A 127 24.19 10.71 -30.28
N LEU A 128 24.46 9.69 -29.46
CA LEU A 128 25.79 9.38 -28.93
C LEU A 128 26.54 8.32 -29.75
N ALA A 129 25.93 7.81 -30.83
CA ALA A 129 26.43 6.66 -31.59
C ALA A 129 26.83 5.46 -30.68
N SER A 130 26.06 5.24 -29.62
CA SER A 130 26.35 4.25 -28.58
C SER A 130 25.14 3.39 -28.31
N TRP A 131 25.34 2.08 -28.26
CA TRP A 131 24.32 1.08 -27.96
C TRP A 131 24.09 0.90 -26.45
N ALA A 132 24.93 1.50 -25.60
CA ALA A 132 24.86 1.30 -24.15
C ALA A 132 23.51 1.74 -23.53
N PRO A 133 22.93 2.91 -23.85
CA PRO A 133 21.67 3.34 -23.23
C PRO A 133 20.51 2.39 -23.57
N ILE A 134 20.35 2.03 -24.85
CA ILE A 134 19.29 1.10 -25.27
C ILE A 134 19.53 -0.32 -24.77
N ALA A 135 20.78 -0.77 -24.65
CA ALA A 135 21.10 -2.10 -24.10
C ALA A 135 20.70 -2.21 -22.63
N VAL A 136 21.05 -1.21 -21.80
CA VAL A 136 20.71 -1.19 -20.37
C VAL A 136 19.20 -1.14 -20.16
N LEU A 137 18.53 -0.20 -20.83
CA LEU A 137 17.08 -0.01 -20.68
C LEU A 137 16.28 -1.17 -21.30
N GLY A 138 16.72 -1.67 -22.45
CA GLY A 138 16.15 -2.85 -23.09
C GLY A 138 16.24 -4.09 -22.21
N THR A 139 17.42 -4.37 -21.65
CA THR A 139 17.62 -5.49 -20.71
C THR A 139 16.73 -5.35 -19.48
N THR A 140 16.65 -4.14 -18.92
CA THR A 140 15.78 -3.85 -17.76
C THR A 140 14.30 -4.12 -18.09
N ALA A 141 13.83 -3.67 -19.25
CA ALA A 141 12.47 -3.91 -19.73
C ALA A 141 12.19 -5.41 -19.97
N THR A 142 13.14 -6.14 -20.52
CA THR A 142 13.01 -7.59 -20.72
C THR A 142 12.90 -8.33 -19.39
N VAL A 143 13.77 -8.04 -18.42
CA VAL A 143 13.74 -8.67 -17.08
C VAL A 143 12.42 -8.37 -16.37
N ALA A 144 11.98 -7.11 -16.37
CA ALA A 144 10.70 -6.73 -15.77
C ALA A 144 9.52 -7.43 -16.46
N GLY A 145 9.54 -7.51 -17.80
CA GLY A 145 8.52 -8.20 -18.59
C GLY A 145 8.43 -9.69 -18.29
N ILE A 146 9.57 -10.38 -18.18
CA ILE A 146 9.64 -11.79 -17.79
C ILE A 146 9.06 -11.98 -16.39
N GLY A 147 9.48 -11.17 -15.41
CA GLY A 147 8.97 -11.26 -14.04
C GLY A 147 7.45 -11.08 -13.97
N LEU A 148 6.92 -10.09 -14.70
CA LEU A 148 5.48 -9.87 -14.76
C LEU A 148 4.73 -11.02 -15.46
N ALA A 149 5.29 -11.57 -16.53
CA ALA A 149 4.72 -12.71 -17.24
C ALA A 149 4.66 -13.96 -16.34
N LEU A 150 5.73 -14.27 -15.62
CA LEU A 150 5.79 -15.38 -14.68
C LEU A 150 4.81 -15.20 -13.51
N ALA A 151 4.75 -14.00 -12.93
CA ALA A 151 3.79 -13.68 -11.87
C ALA A 151 2.34 -13.83 -12.36
N TRP A 152 2.03 -13.34 -13.56
CA TRP A 152 0.71 -13.46 -14.15
C TRP A 152 0.34 -14.90 -14.48
N GLN A 153 1.27 -15.69 -15.04
CA GLN A 153 1.06 -17.11 -15.31
C GLN A 153 0.77 -17.91 -14.03
N ARG A 154 1.49 -17.63 -12.94
CA ARG A 154 1.39 -18.40 -11.69
C ARG A 154 0.20 -18.00 -10.81
N PHE A 155 -0.16 -16.72 -10.79
CA PHE A 155 -1.13 -16.17 -9.83
C PHE A 155 -2.23 -15.31 -10.47
N GLY A 156 -2.01 -14.77 -11.67
CA GLY A 156 -2.84 -13.72 -12.25
C GLY A 156 -3.98 -14.20 -13.14
N GLN A 157 -3.94 -15.42 -13.67
CA GLN A 157 -4.89 -15.87 -14.70
C GLN A 157 -6.37 -15.88 -14.24
N GLN A 158 -6.62 -16.16 -12.96
CA GLN A 158 -7.99 -16.13 -12.40
C GLN A 158 -8.54 -14.70 -12.31
N ALA A 159 -7.69 -13.73 -11.97
CA ALA A 159 -8.09 -12.33 -11.83
C ALA A 159 -8.08 -11.56 -13.16
N LEU A 160 -7.14 -11.89 -14.06
CA LEU A 160 -6.95 -11.24 -15.35
C LEU A 160 -6.78 -12.31 -16.45
N PRO A 161 -7.88 -12.80 -17.04
CA PRO A 161 -7.82 -13.78 -18.12
C PRO A 161 -7.08 -13.22 -19.35
N PRO A 162 -6.44 -14.07 -20.17
CA PRO A 162 -5.66 -13.64 -21.34
C PRO A 162 -6.41 -12.71 -22.30
N ARG A 163 -7.73 -12.94 -22.46
CA ARG A 163 -8.60 -12.13 -23.34
C ARG A 163 -8.72 -10.67 -22.91
N ARG A 164 -8.48 -10.35 -21.63
CA ARG A 164 -8.52 -8.99 -21.09
C ARG A 164 -7.15 -8.29 -21.11
N LEU A 165 -6.07 -8.96 -21.50
CA LEU A 165 -4.75 -8.32 -21.61
C LEU A 165 -4.77 -7.13 -22.59
N ARG A 166 -5.60 -7.18 -23.63
CA ARG A 166 -5.80 -6.06 -24.57
C ARG A 166 -6.38 -4.80 -23.93
N GLU A 167 -6.97 -4.90 -22.74
CA GLU A 167 -7.52 -3.75 -22.01
C GLU A 167 -6.44 -3.02 -21.19
N ILE A 168 -5.27 -3.62 -21.00
CA ILE A 168 -4.15 -3.06 -20.22
C ILE A 168 -3.74 -1.67 -20.74
N PRO A 169 -3.51 -1.44 -22.05
CA PRO A 169 -3.09 -0.12 -22.53
C PRO A 169 -4.13 0.96 -22.20
N ARG A 170 -5.43 0.66 -22.38
CA ARG A 170 -6.52 1.58 -22.04
C ARG A 170 -6.59 1.83 -20.53
N TYR A 171 -6.40 0.80 -19.72
CA TYR A 171 -6.36 0.91 -18.26
C TYR A 171 -5.19 1.78 -17.78
N VAL A 172 -3.99 1.57 -18.32
CA VAL A 172 -2.80 2.38 -17.99
C VAL A 172 -2.99 3.83 -18.42
N ALA A 173 -3.52 4.06 -19.62
CA ALA A 173 -3.82 5.42 -20.10
C ALA A 173 -4.84 6.13 -19.19
N ALA A 174 -5.87 5.43 -18.72
CA ALA A 174 -6.85 5.98 -17.80
C ALA A 174 -6.27 6.35 -16.42
N LYS A 175 -5.10 5.82 -16.05
CA LYS A 175 -4.38 6.20 -14.82
C LYS A 175 -3.44 7.40 -14.97
N LEU A 176 -3.05 7.78 -16.18
CA LEU A 176 -2.12 8.90 -16.38
C LEU A 176 -2.60 10.22 -15.75
N PRO A 177 -3.89 10.60 -15.84
CA PRO A 177 -4.39 11.82 -15.19
C PRO A 177 -4.27 11.77 -13.67
N LEU A 178 -4.40 10.58 -13.07
CA LEU A 178 -4.26 10.39 -11.61
C LEU A 178 -2.83 10.73 -11.17
N TYR A 179 -1.82 10.22 -11.88
CA TYR A 179 -0.41 10.57 -11.59
C TYR A 179 -0.09 12.03 -11.90
N GLY A 180 -0.67 12.62 -12.95
CA GLY A 180 -0.57 14.06 -13.20
C GLY A 180 -1.13 14.88 -12.04
N SER A 181 -2.28 14.47 -11.48
CA SER A 181 -2.91 15.13 -10.34
C SER A 181 -2.12 15.01 -9.04
N PHE A 182 -1.22 14.04 -8.90
CA PHE A 182 -0.33 13.97 -7.75
C PHE A 182 0.63 15.17 -7.69
N VAL A 183 1.10 15.65 -8.84
CA VAL A 183 2.03 16.78 -8.94
C VAL A 183 1.33 18.11 -8.71
N THR A 184 0.08 18.26 -9.17
CA THR A 184 -0.67 19.53 -9.14
C THR A 184 -1.67 19.65 -8.00
N ALA A 185 -2.22 18.53 -7.51
CA ALA A 185 -3.30 18.47 -6.53
C ALA A 185 -3.17 17.21 -5.66
N ARG A 186 -2.02 17.09 -4.96
CA ARG A 186 -1.75 15.97 -4.05
C ARG A 186 -2.87 15.84 -3.03
N GLU A 187 -3.36 14.61 -2.88
CA GLU A 187 -4.40 14.30 -1.91
C GLU A 187 -3.74 14.26 -0.53
N GLN A 188 -4.19 15.11 0.40
CA GLN A 188 -3.61 15.24 1.75
C GLN A 188 -4.65 14.99 2.86
N GLN A 189 -5.94 14.89 2.51
CA GLN A 189 -7.00 14.65 3.49
C GLN A 189 -7.41 13.18 3.58
N TRP A 190 -7.45 12.67 4.80
CA TRP A 190 -8.07 11.38 5.11
C TRP A 190 -9.59 11.55 5.15
N VAL A 191 -10.29 11.11 4.09
CA VAL A 191 -11.76 11.08 4.06
C VAL A 191 -12.24 9.67 4.42
N ARG A 192 -13.07 9.54 5.46
CA ARG A 192 -13.62 8.23 5.85
C ARG A 192 -14.47 7.67 4.71
N THR A 193 -14.11 6.50 4.21
CA THR A 193 -14.89 5.85 3.15
C THR A 193 -16.21 5.35 3.72
N GLU A 194 -17.32 5.81 3.15
CA GLU A 194 -18.64 5.27 3.49
C GLU A 194 -18.68 3.77 3.19
N ARG A 195 -19.01 3.00 4.22
CA ARG A 195 -19.34 1.58 4.10
C ARG A 195 -20.86 1.51 4.22
N SER A 196 -21.52 0.77 3.35
CA SER A 196 -22.92 0.44 3.56
C SER A 196 -23.03 -0.20 4.94
N SER A 197 -23.73 0.46 5.86
CA SER A 197 -24.21 -0.17 7.07
C SER A 197 -25.08 -1.34 6.62
N GLN A 198 -24.56 -2.56 6.67
CA GLN A 198 -25.45 -3.63 7.08
C GLN A 198 -25.91 -3.18 8.46
N ALA A 199 -27.17 -2.74 8.54
CA ALA A 199 -27.86 -2.58 9.79
C ALA A 199 -27.59 -3.87 10.56
N GLY A 200 -26.83 -3.76 11.66
CA GLY A 200 -26.72 -4.86 12.57
C GLY A 200 -28.15 -5.16 13.01
N GLU A 201 -28.68 -6.30 12.59
CA GLU A 201 -29.59 -7.02 13.45
C GLU A 201 -28.86 -7.07 14.80
N PRO A 202 -29.43 -6.48 15.87
CA PRO A 202 -28.83 -6.64 17.18
C PRO A 202 -28.75 -8.14 17.41
N LEU A 203 -27.55 -8.64 17.70
CA LEU A 203 -27.39 -10.00 18.22
C LEU A 203 -28.33 -10.09 19.43
N GLN A 204 -29.46 -10.78 19.27
CA GLN A 204 -30.32 -11.17 20.36
C GLN A 204 -29.47 -12.08 21.25
N GLY A 205 -28.86 -11.48 22.27
CA GLY A 205 -28.28 -12.22 23.36
C GLY A 205 -29.34 -13.14 23.95
N PRO A 206 -28.97 -14.31 24.49
CA PRO A 206 -29.93 -15.25 25.06
C PRO A 206 -30.80 -14.53 26.08
N HIS A 207 -32.12 -14.70 25.93
CA HIS A 207 -33.16 -14.12 26.76
C HIS A 207 -32.93 -14.55 28.22
N VAL A 208 -32.31 -13.69 29.02
CA VAL A 208 -32.28 -13.87 30.48
C VAL A 208 -33.65 -13.44 31.00
N PRO A 209 -34.43 -14.31 31.66
CA PRO A 209 -35.70 -13.91 32.27
C PRO A 209 -35.41 -12.88 33.37
N GLN A 210 -36.02 -11.71 33.27
CA GLN A 210 -35.98 -10.72 34.35
C GLN A 210 -36.86 -11.22 35.49
N THR A 211 -36.24 -11.79 36.53
CA THR A 211 -36.90 -11.94 37.83
C THR A 211 -36.93 -10.58 38.50
N SER A 212 -38.14 -10.03 38.64
CA SER A 212 -38.45 -8.83 39.42
C SER A 212 -38.03 -9.02 40.89
N PRO A 213 -37.25 -8.12 41.51
CA PRO A 213 -37.13 -8.10 42.95
C PRO A 213 -38.26 -7.26 43.53
N GLU A 214 -39.25 -7.94 44.11
CA GLU A 214 -40.27 -7.35 44.94
C GLU A 214 -39.63 -6.75 46.21
N ARG A 215 -40.00 -5.50 46.46
CA ARG A 215 -39.78 -4.65 47.63
C ARG A 215 -39.75 -5.39 48.98
N THR A 216 -38.75 -5.08 49.83
CA THR A 216 -39.00 -4.88 51.27
C THR A 216 -37.93 -3.99 51.90
N GLU A 217 -38.28 -2.73 52.11
CA GLU A 217 -37.65 -1.88 53.13
C GLU A 217 -37.92 -2.52 54.51
N LYS A 218 -36.86 -2.74 55.29
CA LYS A 218 -36.95 -2.88 56.73
C LYS A 218 -36.00 -1.89 57.39
N THR A 219 -36.61 -0.83 57.91
CA THR A 219 -36.11 0.04 58.96
C THR A 219 -35.69 -0.79 60.17
N VAL A 220 -34.46 -0.59 60.65
CA VAL A 220 -34.04 -0.99 62.00
C VAL A 220 -33.45 0.24 62.68
N ARG A 221 -33.90 0.45 63.91
CA ARG A 221 -33.53 1.54 64.83
C ARG A 221 -32.05 1.54 65.17
#